data_AF-A0A109BJW1-F1
#
_entry.id   AF-A0A109BJW1-F1
#
_cell.length_a   1.000
_cell.length_b   1.000
_cell.length_c   1.000
_cell.angle_alpha   90.00
_cell.angle_beta   90.00
_cell.angle_gamma   90.00
#
_symmetry.space_group_name_H-M   'P 1'
#
loop_
_entity.id
_entity.type
_entity.pdbx_description
1 polymer ?
#
loop_
_entity_poly.entity_id
_entity_poly.type
_entity_poly.pdbx_seq_one_letter_code
_entity_poly.pdbx_strand_id
1 'polypeptide(L)'
;MTLVPYAGSSAPASASVAELRPRPKSYVSRIWRHGPNDGVPLFRIDTAIDPATIEDRALSAALAPFAPQLQDLSIYVLHAEEVKPLAPWAVGRLDVDEKSAHVFLHDYLAAPNGMLMLNLFQAPGAVADIVMGVAPMVVELPRIHFAITDYDIGIRASIG
;
A
#
# COMPACT_ATOMS: atom_id res chain seq x y z
N MET A 1 4.67 12.22 20.86
CA MET A 1 4.33 10.77 20.94
C MET A 1 5.29 10.05 20.03
N THR A 2 5.83 8.92 20.49
CA THR A 2 6.78 8.10 19.73
C THR A 2 6.02 6.96 19.08
N LEU A 3 6.34 6.63 17.84
CA LEU A 3 5.76 5.49 17.13
C LEU A 3 6.35 4.20 17.74
N VAL A 4 5.49 3.30 18.22
CA VAL A 4 5.91 2.06 18.89
C VAL A 4 5.57 0.85 18.03
N PRO A 5 6.52 -0.06 17.74
CA PRO A 5 6.25 -1.29 17.02
C PRO A 5 5.14 -2.13 17.67
N TYR A 6 4.22 -2.62 16.85
CA TYR A 6 3.16 -3.53 17.23
C TYR A 6 3.63 -4.99 17.08
N ALA A 7 3.46 -5.78 18.13
CA ALA A 7 3.89 -7.19 18.19
C ALA A 7 2.73 -8.17 18.42
N GLY A 8 1.48 -7.72 18.29
CA GLY A 8 0.30 -8.55 18.55
C GLY A 8 0.06 -9.61 17.48
N SER A 9 -0.46 -10.77 17.92
CA SER A 9 -0.81 -11.89 17.04
C SER A 9 -2.14 -11.73 16.31
N SER A 10 -2.95 -10.73 16.69
CA SER A 10 -4.19 -10.32 16.03
C SER A 10 -4.05 -8.91 15.47
N ALA A 11 -4.94 -8.51 14.55
CA ALA A 11 -4.95 -7.12 14.09
C ALA A 11 -5.22 -6.16 15.27
N PRO A 12 -4.57 -4.98 15.31
CA PRO A 12 -4.91 -3.93 16.25
C PRO A 12 -6.35 -3.46 16.03
N ALA A 13 -6.99 -2.93 17.08
CA ALA A 13 -8.34 -2.38 16.95
C ALA A 13 -8.32 -1.15 16.03
N SER A 14 -9.31 -1.01 15.14
CA SER A 14 -9.34 0.08 14.13
C SER A 14 -9.15 1.48 14.73
N ALA A 15 -9.67 1.74 15.94
CA ALA A 15 -9.48 3.02 16.64
C ALA A 15 -8.02 3.34 17.03
N SER A 16 -7.11 2.37 16.91
CA SER A 16 -5.68 2.49 17.23
C SER A 16 -4.77 2.43 16.01
N VAL A 17 -5.36 2.36 14.81
CA VAL A 17 -4.63 2.28 13.55
C VAL A 17 -4.52 3.67 12.94
N ALA A 18 -3.31 4.06 12.57
CA ALA A 18 -3.10 5.29 11.83
C ALA A 18 -3.42 5.08 10.35
N GLU A 19 -4.00 6.09 9.70
CA GLU A 19 -4.33 6.04 8.28
C GLU A 19 -3.27 6.71 7.41
N LEU A 20 -2.96 6.06 6.28
CA LEU A 20 -2.22 6.65 5.17
C LEU A 20 -3.17 6.85 3.99
N ARG A 21 -3.04 8.01 3.34
CA ARG A 21 -3.84 8.39 2.17
C ARG A 21 -2.92 8.72 0.99
N PRO A 22 -2.38 7.71 0.29
CA PRO A 22 -1.55 7.92 -0.88
C PRO A 22 -2.37 8.61 -1.97
N ARG A 23 -1.80 9.64 -2.58
CA ARG A 23 -2.39 10.34 -3.73
C ARG A 23 -1.97 9.62 -5.01
N PRO A 24 -2.90 9.03 -5.78
CA PRO A 24 -2.56 8.37 -7.04
C PRO A 24 -2.04 9.36 -8.09
N LYS A 25 -1.05 8.92 -8.87
CA LYS A 25 -0.45 9.67 -9.98
C LYS A 25 -0.70 8.99 -11.32
N SER A 26 -0.40 7.70 -11.37
CA SER A 26 -0.54 6.84 -12.54
C SER A 26 -0.75 5.40 -12.11
N TYR A 27 -1.14 4.55 -13.05
CA TYR A 27 -1.11 3.11 -12.85
C TYR A 27 -0.55 2.45 -14.09
N VAL A 28 -0.04 1.24 -13.91
CA VAL A 28 0.41 0.38 -15.00
C VAL A 28 -0.02 -1.05 -14.73
N SER A 29 -0.57 -1.68 -15.75
CA SER A 29 -0.83 -3.13 -15.76
C SER A 29 0.22 -3.80 -16.63
N ARG A 30 0.89 -4.82 -16.10
CA ARG A 30 1.89 -5.62 -16.81
C ARG A 30 1.64 -7.09 -16.55
N ILE A 31 2.14 -7.93 -17.45
CA ILE A 31 2.25 -9.37 -17.20
C ILE A 31 3.73 -9.66 -17.07
N TRP A 32 4.16 -10.13 -15.91
CA TRP A 32 5.50 -10.67 -15.75
C TRP A 32 5.46 -12.16 -16.06
N ARG A 33 6.24 -12.61 -17.06
CA ARG A 33 6.39 -14.03 -17.35
C ARG A 33 7.60 -14.59 -16.61
N HIS A 34 7.36 -15.46 -15.64
CA HIS A 34 8.37 -16.24 -14.92
C HIS A 34 8.44 -17.69 -15.47
N GLY A 35 8.20 -17.85 -16.78
CA GLY A 35 8.31 -19.13 -17.48
C GLY A 35 7.32 -19.25 -18.64
N PRO A 36 7.35 -20.38 -19.39
CA PRO A 36 6.46 -20.60 -20.54
C PRO A 36 4.97 -20.60 -20.17
N ASN A 37 4.64 -21.06 -18.96
CA ASN A 37 3.27 -21.22 -18.46
C ASN A 37 3.00 -20.44 -17.17
N ASP A 38 3.94 -19.59 -16.75
CA ASP A 38 3.86 -18.85 -15.49
C ASP A 38 3.86 -17.35 -15.80
N GLY A 39 2.66 -16.77 -15.78
CA GLY A 39 2.42 -15.37 -16.04
C GLY A 39 1.73 -14.75 -14.84
N VAL A 40 2.43 -13.88 -14.13
CA VAL A 40 1.87 -13.18 -12.98
C VAL A 40 1.39 -11.81 -13.42
N PRO A 41 0.08 -11.50 -13.27
CA PRO A 41 -0.41 -10.15 -13.47
C PRO A 41 0.19 -9.25 -12.39
N LEU A 42 0.87 -8.19 -12.83
CA LEU A 42 1.36 -7.15 -11.97
C LEU A 42 0.54 -5.88 -12.23
N PHE A 43 -0.20 -5.45 -11.22
CA PHE A 43 -0.81 -4.14 -11.24
C PHE A 43 -0.09 -3.23 -10.25
N ARG A 44 0.44 -2.12 -10.76
CA ARG A 44 1.18 -1.14 -9.98
C ARG A 44 0.48 0.21 -10.07
N ILE A 45 0.25 0.83 -8.93
CA ILE A 45 -0.25 2.20 -8.81
C ILE A 45 0.91 3.07 -8.32
N ASP A 46 1.29 4.06 -9.10
CA ASP A 46 2.23 5.09 -8.66
C ASP A 46 1.49 6.13 -7.85
N THR A 47 2.01 6.45 -6.67
CA THR A 47 1.37 7.33 -5.70
C THR A 47 2.39 8.25 -5.07
N ALA A 48 1.91 9.23 -4.30
CA ALA A 48 2.74 9.99 -3.37
C ALA A 48 2.08 10.08 -2.00
N ILE A 49 2.88 10.04 -0.95
CA ILE A 49 2.49 10.44 0.41
C ILE A 49 3.31 11.66 0.78
N ASP A 50 2.64 12.70 1.27
CA ASP A 50 3.30 13.81 1.94
C ASP A 50 3.23 13.57 3.45
N PRO A 51 4.36 13.32 4.14
CA PRO A 51 4.35 13.16 5.59
C PRO A 51 3.72 14.33 6.35
N ALA A 52 3.74 15.54 5.80
CA ALA A 52 3.15 16.73 6.41
C ALA A 52 1.61 16.71 6.44
N THR A 53 0.97 15.89 5.59
CA THR A 53 -0.49 15.74 5.56
C THR A 53 -1.00 14.59 6.42
N ILE A 54 -0.13 13.85 7.10
CA ILE A 54 -0.50 12.74 7.96
C ILE A 54 -1.02 13.28 9.30
N GLU A 55 -2.24 12.88 9.69
CA GLU A 55 -2.88 13.34 10.92
C GLU A 55 -2.17 12.83 12.18
N ASP A 56 -1.73 11.57 12.17
CA ASP A 56 -0.92 11.01 13.26
C ASP A 56 0.47 11.65 13.26
N ARG A 57 0.73 12.49 14.27
CA ARG A 57 2.00 13.23 14.40
C ARG A 57 3.20 12.32 14.61
N ALA A 58 3.04 11.16 15.26
CA ALA A 58 4.13 10.23 15.49
C ALA A 58 4.52 9.53 14.17
N LEU A 59 3.52 9.12 13.38
CA LEU A 59 3.70 8.55 12.06
C LEU A 59 4.32 9.58 11.09
N SER A 60 3.78 10.80 11.07
CA SER A 60 4.31 11.92 10.30
C SER A 60 5.80 12.15 10.58
N ALA A 61 6.17 12.24 11.87
CA ALA A 61 7.57 12.43 12.27
C ALA A 61 8.47 11.24 11.89
N ALA A 62 7.96 10.01 11.98
CA ALA A 62 8.73 8.82 11.61
C ALA A 62 8.97 8.72 10.10
N LEU A 63 8.02 9.18 9.28
CA LEU A 63 8.10 9.14 7.82
C LEU A 63 8.79 10.36 7.20
N ALA A 64 8.91 11.47 7.94
CA ALA A 64 9.54 12.70 7.46
C ALA A 64 10.95 12.50 6.84
N PRO A 65 11.85 11.66 7.39
CA PRO A 65 13.16 11.41 6.78
C PRO A 65 13.09 10.78 5.38
N PHE A 66 11.99 10.09 5.08
CA PHE A 66 11.76 9.37 3.82
C PHE A 66 10.85 10.14 2.85
N ALA A 67 10.61 11.42 3.11
CA ALA A 67 9.76 12.26 2.26
C ALA A 67 10.13 12.18 0.76
N PRO A 68 11.42 12.15 0.35
CA PRO A 68 11.78 11.99 -1.06
C PRO A 68 11.28 10.67 -1.67
N GLN A 69 11.45 9.55 -0.97
CA GLN A 69 11.07 8.22 -1.45
C GLN A 69 9.54 8.06 -1.48
N LEU A 70 8.86 8.67 -0.51
CA LEU A 70 7.39 8.69 -0.45
C LEU A 70 6.75 9.49 -1.57
N GLN A 71 7.48 10.38 -2.25
CA GLN A 71 6.97 11.02 -3.47
C GLN A 71 6.81 10.03 -4.62
N ASP A 72 7.60 8.97 -4.68
CA ASP A 72 7.54 7.97 -5.77
C ASP A 72 7.11 6.59 -5.27
N LEU A 73 6.20 6.59 -4.27
CA LEU A 73 5.66 5.40 -3.65
C LEU A 73 4.91 4.53 -4.67
N SER A 74 5.34 3.28 -4.80
CA SER A 74 4.68 2.30 -5.67
C SER A 74 3.82 1.35 -4.85
N ILE A 75 2.53 1.24 -5.17
CA ILE A 75 1.63 0.23 -4.61
C ILE A 75 1.52 -0.92 -5.60
N TYR A 76 2.03 -2.09 -5.22
CA TYR A 76 1.90 -3.32 -5.97
C TYR A 76 0.71 -4.12 -5.45
N VAL A 77 -0.18 -4.43 -6.36
CA VAL A 77 -1.38 -5.20 -6.12
C VAL A 77 -1.10 -6.61 -6.62
N LEU A 78 -0.82 -7.52 -5.70
CA LEU A 78 -0.20 -8.81 -6.00
C LEU A 78 -1.24 -9.92 -6.21
N HIS A 79 -0.82 -10.94 -6.96
CA HIS A 79 -1.42 -12.27 -6.88
C HIS A 79 -0.86 -12.99 -5.64
N ALA A 80 -1.58 -13.99 -5.14
CA ALA A 80 -1.14 -14.77 -3.98
C ALA A 80 0.28 -15.32 -4.16
N GLU A 81 1.02 -15.41 -3.05
CA GLU A 81 2.35 -16.06 -2.91
C GLU A 81 3.62 -15.24 -3.26
N GLU A 82 3.52 -14.00 -3.77
CA GLU A 82 4.72 -13.27 -4.19
C GLU A 82 5.52 -12.64 -3.03
N VAL A 83 4.85 -12.27 -1.94
CA VAL A 83 5.48 -11.56 -0.82
C VAL A 83 4.89 -12.03 0.52
N LYS A 84 5.75 -12.48 1.43
CA LYS A 84 5.30 -12.91 2.77
C LYS A 84 4.78 -11.72 3.59
N PRO A 85 3.58 -11.82 4.19
CA PRO A 85 3.07 -10.79 5.07
C PRO A 85 3.90 -10.68 6.35
N LEU A 86 3.93 -9.48 6.95
CA LEU A 86 4.65 -9.21 8.20
C LEU A 86 3.96 -9.83 9.42
N ALA A 87 2.65 -10.10 9.32
CA ALA A 87 1.85 -10.79 10.33
C ALA A 87 0.71 -11.58 9.66
N PRO A 88 0.17 -12.64 10.29
CA PRO A 88 -0.88 -13.47 9.69
C PRO A 88 -2.19 -12.73 9.36
N TRP A 89 -2.44 -11.61 10.05
CA TRP A 89 -3.63 -10.77 9.85
C TRP A 89 -3.40 -9.64 8.84
N ALA A 90 -2.16 -9.41 8.42
CA ALA A 90 -1.82 -8.27 7.56
C ALA A 90 -2.29 -8.53 6.13
N VAL A 91 -3.09 -7.61 5.59
CA VAL A 91 -3.58 -7.65 4.20
C VAL A 91 -2.60 -6.98 3.23
N GLY A 92 -1.49 -6.47 3.74
CA GLY A 92 -0.42 -5.87 2.96
C GLY A 92 0.76 -5.47 3.84
N ARG A 93 1.76 -4.84 3.23
CA ARG A 93 2.85 -4.18 3.94
C ARG A 93 3.35 -2.95 3.21
N LEU A 94 3.85 -1.99 3.96
CA LEU A 94 4.59 -0.83 3.47
C LEU A 94 6.04 -0.98 3.93
N ASP A 95 6.96 -0.96 2.97
CA ASP A 95 8.40 -0.96 3.17
C ASP A 95 8.94 0.41 2.73
N VAL A 96 9.63 1.12 3.63
CA VAL A 96 10.28 2.40 3.33
C VAL A 96 11.71 2.38 3.83
N ASP A 97 12.65 2.71 2.96
CA ASP A 97 14.07 2.92 3.30
C ASP A 97 14.66 4.13 2.57
N GLU A 98 15.96 4.35 2.73
CA GLU A 98 16.68 5.47 2.09
C GLU A 98 16.70 5.42 0.56
N LYS A 99 16.32 4.31 -0.07
CA LYS A 99 16.37 4.11 -1.52
C LYS A 99 15.00 4.08 -2.15
N SER A 100 14.01 3.49 -1.48
CA SER A 100 12.67 3.35 -2.06
C SER A 100 11.55 3.26 -1.04
N ALA A 101 10.34 3.43 -1.54
CA ALA A 101 9.10 3.21 -0.80
C ALA A 101 8.16 2.34 -1.64
N HIS A 102 7.71 1.22 -1.07
CA HIS A 102 6.83 0.27 -1.73
C HIS A 102 5.73 -0.23 -0.80
N VAL A 103 4.51 -0.33 -1.33
CA VAL A 103 3.42 -1.08 -0.72
C VAL A 103 3.20 -2.37 -1.50
N PHE A 104 2.93 -3.44 -0.79
CA PHE A 104 2.45 -4.70 -1.35
C PHE A 104 1.09 -5.02 -0.73
N LEU A 105 0.04 -5.10 -1.54
CA LEU A 105 -1.28 -5.56 -1.12
C LEU A 105 -1.41 -7.05 -1.44
N HIS A 106 -1.61 -7.85 -0.41
CA HIS A 106 -1.63 -9.31 -0.54
C HIS A 106 -2.99 -9.81 -1.01
N ASP A 107 -2.98 -10.88 -1.80
CA ASP A 107 -4.15 -11.64 -2.27
C ASP A 107 -5.23 -10.83 -3.02
N TYR A 108 -4.94 -9.59 -3.41
CA TYR A 108 -5.92 -8.71 -4.05
C TYR A 108 -6.38 -9.26 -5.40
N LEU A 109 -5.45 -9.71 -6.25
CA LEU A 109 -5.81 -10.24 -7.57
C LEU A 109 -6.43 -11.65 -7.51
N ALA A 110 -6.26 -12.34 -6.38
CA ALA A 110 -6.94 -13.61 -6.13
C ALA A 110 -8.41 -13.40 -5.68
N ALA A 111 -8.76 -12.19 -5.20
CA ALA A 111 -10.12 -11.87 -4.81
C ALA A 111 -11.01 -11.61 -6.05
N PRO A 112 -12.27 -12.11 -6.08
CA PRO A 112 -13.19 -11.91 -7.20
C PRO A 112 -13.36 -10.43 -7.61
N ASN A 113 -13.32 -9.52 -6.64
CA ASN A 113 -13.48 -8.08 -6.87
C ASN A 113 -12.20 -7.42 -7.40
N GLY A 114 -11.02 -7.99 -7.16
CA GLY A 114 -9.75 -7.40 -7.58
C GLY A 114 -9.63 -7.31 -9.10
N MET A 115 -10.07 -8.36 -9.80
CA MET A 115 -10.09 -8.38 -11.27
C MET A 115 -11.09 -7.37 -11.86
N LEU A 116 -12.21 -7.11 -11.17
CA LEU A 116 -13.19 -6.09 -11.60
C LEU A 116 -12.60 -4.68 -11.49
N MET A 117 -11.88 -4.38 -10.41
CA MET A 117 -11.31 -3.06 -10.17
C MET A 117 -10.29 -2.66 -11.25
N LEU A 118 -9.49 -3.61 -11.75
CA LEU A 118 -8.55 -3.35 -12.86
C LEU A 118 -9.23 -2.78 -14.10
N ASN A 119 -10.42 -3.27 -14.45
CA ASN A 119 -11.17 -2.77 -15.60
C ASN A 119 -11.70 -1.35 -15.34
N LEU A 120 -12.06 -1.03 -14.10
CA LEU A 120 -12.59 0.28 -13.73
C LEU A 120 -11.51 1.36 -13.73
N PHE A 121 -10.25 1.04 -13.40
CA PHE A 121 -9.12 1.97 -13.51
C PHE A 121 -8.89 2.44 -14.95
N GLN A 122 -9.29 1.63 -15.94
CA GLN A 122 -9.15 1.93 -17.37
C GLN A 122 -10.22 2.87 -17.93
N ALA A 123 -11.23 3.24 -17.13
CA ALA A 123 -12.27 4.17 -17.58
C ALA A 123 -11.68 5.59 -17.79
N PRO A 124 -11.98 6.27 -18.90
CA PRO A 124 -11.58 7.66 -19.12
C PRO A 124 -12.07 8.56 -17.97
N GLY A 125 -11.17 9.36 -17.40
CA GLY A 125 -11.49 10.25 -16.28
C GLY A 125 -11.65 9.56 -14.92
N ALA A 126 -11.29 8.28 -14.80
CA ALA A 126 -11.25 7.59 -13.51
C ALA A 126 -10.26 8.26 -12.56
N VAL A 127 -10.75 8.63 -11.38
CA VAL A 127 -9.93 9.10 -10.25
C VAL A 127 -9.98 8.04 -9.17
N ALA A 128 -8.81 7.61 -8.71
CA ALA A 128 -8.72 6.68 -7.59
C ALA A 128 -8.54 7.43 -6.27
N ASP A 129 -9.12 6.88 -5.22
CA ASP A 129 -8.93 7.28 -3.83
C ASP A 129 -8.43 6.05 -3.06
N ILE A 130 -7.40 6.22 -2.23
CA ILE A 130 -6.74 5.11 -1.54
C ILE A 130 -6.57 5.48 -0.08
N VAL A 131 -7.06 4.62 0.81
CA VAL A 131 -6.89 4.70 2.26
C VAL A 131 -6.32 3.39 2.75
N MET A 132 -5.32 3.44 3.63
CA MET A 132 -4.71 2.25 4.21
C MET A 132 -4.51 2.43 5.71
N GLY A 133 -5.05 1.53 6.52
CA GLY A 133 -4.71 1.46 7.93
C GLY A 133 -3.36 0.79 8.13
N VAL A 134 -2.43 1.44 8.83
CA VAL A 134 -1.07 0.94 9.07
C VAL A 134 -0.76 0.70 10.54
N ALA A 135 -0.10 -0.42 10.80
CA ALA A 135 0.48 -0.76 12.08
C ALA A 135 2.01 -0.83 11.94
N PRO A 136 2.77 -0.03 12.71
CA PRO A 136 4.24 -0.09 12.67
C PRO A 136 4.72 -1.45 13.15
N MET A 137 5.58 -2.13 12.40
CA MET A 137 6.14 -3.44 12.77
C MET A 137 7.64 -3.34 13.08
N VAL A 138 8.35 -2.47 12.35
CA VAL A 138 9.76 -2.14 12.60
C VAL A 138 9.91 -0.63 12.43
N VAL A 139 10.47 0.04 13.43
CA VAL A 139 10.66 1.50 13.45
C VAL A 139 12.12 1.80 13.79
N GLU A 140 13.02 1.49 12.86
CA GLU A 140 14.46 1.68 13.03
C GLU A 140 15.05 2.30 11.77
N LEU A 141 15.99 3.25 11.89
CA LEU A 141 16.70 3.72 10.70
C LEU A 141 17.76 2.68 10.27
N PRO A 142 17.97 2.46 8.97
CA PRO A 142 17.49 3.26 7.84
C PRO A 142 16.17 2.75 7.21
N ARG A 143 15.38 1.91 7.90
CA ARG A 143 14.23 1.21 7.30
C ARG A 143 13.04 1.04 8.23
N ILE A 144 11.88 1.54 7.81
CA ILE A 144 10.62 1.38 8.53
C ILE A 144 9.72 0.41 7.78
N HIS A 145 9.07 -0.48 8.54
CA HIS A 145 8.09 -1.42 8.04
C HIS A 145 6.75 -1.23 8.74
N PHE A 146 5.68 -1.23 7.95
CA PHE A 146 4.32 -1.28 8.45
C PHE A 146 3.59 -2.48 7.88
N ALA A 147 2.80 -3.14 8.73
CA ALA A 147 1.77 -4.04 8.28
C ALA A 147 0.52 -3.22 7.92
N ILE A 148 -0.11 -3.55 6.80
CA ILE A 148 -1.39 -2.96 6.41
C ILE A 148 -2.49 -3.81 7.03
N THR A 149 -3.32 -3.17 7.84
CA THR A 149 -4.42 -3.81 8.58
C THR A 149 -5.68 -3.94 7.73
N ASP A 150 -5.95 -2.92 6.92
CA ASP A 150 -7.04 -2.82 5.98
C ASP A 150 -6.67 -1.82 4.87
N TYR A 151 -7.43 -1.82 3.79
CA TYR A 151 -7.35 -0.80 2.76
C TYR A 151 -8.72 -0.59 2.10
N ASP A 152 -8.96 0.62 1.62
CA ASP A 152 -10.06 0.97 0.74
C ASP A 152 -9.47 1.59 -0.54
N ILE A 153 -9.85 1.04 -1.69
CA ILE A 153 -9.49 1.55 -3.01
C ILE A 153 -10.79 1.91 -3.73
N GLY A 154 -11.11 3.19 -3.75
CA GLY A 154 -12.24 3.73 -4.48
C GLY A 154 -11.85 4.14 -5.90
N ILE A 155 -12.74 3.93 -6.86
CA ILE A 155 -12.62 4.50 -8.21
C ILE A 155 -13.86 5.34 -8.48
N ARG A 156 -13.65 6.61 -8.82
CA ARG A 156 -14.69 7.52 -9.28
C ARG A 156 -14.52 7.73 -10.78
N ALA A 157 -15.42 7.17 -11.57
CA ALA A 157 -15.56 7.51 -12.97
C ALA A 157 -16.70 8.52 -13.13
N SER A 158 -16.46 9.60 -13.87
CA SER A 158 -17.53 10.52 -14.27
C SER A 158 -18.37 9.90 -15.39
N ILE A 159 -19.69 9.87 -15.23
CA ILE A 159 -20.59 9.60 -16.34
C ILE A 159 -20.69 10.90 -17.14
N GLY A 160 -20.10 10.90 -18.33
CA GLY A 160 -20.27 11.96 -19.33
C GLY A 160 -21.61 11.82 -20.06
#